data_AF-A0A7V4J086-F1
#
_entry.id   AF-A0A7V4J086-F1
#
_cell.length_a   1.000
_cell.length_b   1.000
_cell.length_c   1.000
_cell.angle_alpha   90.00
_cell.angle_beta   90.00
_cell.angle_gamma   90.00
#
_symmetry.space_group_name_H-M   'P 1'
#
loop_
_entity.id
_entity.type
_entity.pdbx_description
1 polymer ?
#
loop_
_entity_poly.entity_id
_entity_poly.type
_entity_poly.pdbx_seq_one_letter_code
_entity_poly.pdbx_strand_id
1 'polypeptide(L)'
;MICVSISEKDFHRCHKLVKQFECCEIRLDLCSLSKEDMHDLFGTHKKLVATYRPGTVGEDVRKAGLIHAIESGAAYVDIEIESDISFKKELIEVARKHSCASIISYHNFEFTPGAQVLENIIEEGFSYGADIVKIATYVKTEDDNAALMSVYKNKRRLVVFGMGDKGLITRIAAPWLGAEFTFACVDDKSATAPGQISHEKLTKIYDLINKQ
;
A
#
# COMPACT_ATOMS: atom_id res chain seq x y z
N MET A 1 -11.30 3.99 -2.16
CA MET A 1 -10.56 5.28 -2.09
C MET A 1 -9.34 5.23 -3.03
N ILE A 2 -8.70 6.37 -3.32
CA ILE A 2 -7.41 6.41 -4.02
C ILE A 2 -6.32 6.72 -2.97
N CYS A 3 -5.31 5.86 -2.87
CA CYS A 3 -4.14 6.06 -2.01
C CYS A 3 -2.96 6.52 -2.87
N VAL A 4 -2.43 7.72 -2.60
CA VAL A 4 -1.34 8.30 -3.39
C VAL A 4 0.01 8.00 -2.74
N SER A 5 0.92 7.33 -3.45
CA SER A 5 2.29 7.08 -2.96
C SER A 5 3.11 8.37 -3.02
N ILE A 6 3.68 8.77 -1.88
CA ILE A 6 4.50 9.97 -1.69
C ILE A 6 5.94 9.54 -1.39
N SER A 7 6.86 10.04 -2.20
CA SER A 7 8.32 9.86 -2.05
C SER A 7 9.07 11.21 -2.06
N GLU A 8 8.39 12.30 -1.68
CA GLU A 8 8.96 13.65 -1.64
C GLU A 8 9.96 13.78 -0.48
N LYS A 9 11.13 14.36 -0.77
CA LYS A 9 12.24 14.48 0.19
C LYS A 9 12.16 15.76 1.00
N ASP A 10 11.59 16.83 0.44
CA ASP A 10 11.36 18.06 1.17
C ASP A 10 10.13 17.94 2.08
N PHE A 11 10.32 18.07 3.39
CA PHE A 11 9.24 17.93 4.37
C PHE A 11 8.07 18.89 4.10
N HIS A 12 8.34 20.16 3.80
CA HIS A 12 7.27 21.16 3.58
C HIS A 12 6.40 20.80 2.37
N ARG A 13 7.02 20.32 1.28
CA ARG A 13 6.31 19.81 0.10
C ARG A 13 5.56 18.53 0.40
N CYS A 14 6.18 17.58 1.10
CA CYS A 14 5.52 16.33 1.53
C CYS A 14 4.26 16.62 2.35
N HIS A 15 4.39 17.49 3.35
CA HIS A 15 3.28 17.92 4.21
C HIS A 15 2.18 18.67 3.44
N LYS A 16 2.53 19.43 2.39
CA LYS A 16 1.54 20.04 1.49
C LYS A 16 0.85 19.01 0.58
N LEU A 17 1.57 17.98 0.13
CA LEU A 17 1.03 16.93 -0.74
C LEU A 17 0.02 16.06 0.00
N VAL A 18 0.33 15.64 1.23
CA VAL A 18 -0.58 14.74 1.98
C VAL A 18 -1.95 15.37 2.23
N LYS A 19 -2.04 16.70 2.33
CA LYS A 19 -3.30 17.43 2.52
C LYS A 19 -4.17 17.52 1.26
N GLN A 20 -3.64 17.16 0.09
CA GLN A 20 -4.35 17.25 -1.18
C GLN A 20 -5.13 15.97 -1.52
N PHE A 21 -4.85 14.86 -0.84
CA PHE A 21 -5.40 13.55 -1.18
C PHE A 21 -6.09 12.93 0.03
N GLU A 22 -7.16 12.16 -0.22
CA GLU A 22 -7.92 11.51 0.85
C GLU A 22 -7.09 10.48 1.63
N CYS A 23 -6.18 9.79 0.94
CA CYS A 23 -5.31 8.77 1.51
C CYS A 23 -3.93 8.85 0.84
N CYS A 24 -2.86 8.75 1.62
CA CYS A 24 -1.49 8.72 1.09
C CYS A 24 -0.69 7.57 1.70
N GLU A 25 0.22 7.01 0.91
CA GLU A 25 1.30 6.17 1.39
C GLU A 25 2.58 7.00 1.51
N ILE A 26 3.18 7.04 2.69
CA ILE A 26 4.49 7.66 2.90
C ILE A 26 5.55 6.58 2.72
N ARG A 27 6.32 6.68 1.64
CA ARG A 27 7.47 5.81 1.37
C ARG A 27 8.68 6.28 2.17
N LEU A 28 8.73 5.91 3.44
CA LEU A 28 9.80 6.28 4.38
C LEU A 28 11.19 5.88 3.86
N ASP A 29 11.27 4.82 3.05
CA ASP A 29 12.50 4.38 2.38
C ASP A 29 12.98 5.32 1.25
N LEU A 30 12.12 6.17 0.70
CA LEU A 30 12.43 7.12 -0.38
C LEU A 30 12.40 8.59 0.07
N CYS A 31 11.67 8.88 1.14
CA CYS A 31 11.63 10.21 1.75
C CYS A 31 12.90 10.48 2.58
N SER A 32 13.05 11.71 3.06
CA SER A 32 14.15 12.12 3.94
C SER A 32 13.59 12.82 5.17
N LEU A 33 12.79 12.08 5.95
CA LEU A 33 12.07 12.60 7.12
C LEU A 33 12.83 12.26 8.40
N SER A 34 13.02 13.26 9.26
CA SER A 34 13.44 13.08 10.65
C SER A 34 12.31 12.49 11.50
N LYS A 35 12.60 12.12 12.75
CA LYS A 35 11.55 11.65 13.68
C LYS A 35 10.52 12.75 13.96
N GLU A 36 10.98 13.98 14.09
CA GLU A 36 10.14 15.16 14.28
C GLU A 36 9.23 15.37 13.07
N ASP A 37 9.78 15.28 11.86
CA ASP A 37 8.98 15.39 10.62
C ASP A 37 7.92 14.29 10.53
N MET A 38 8.28 13.05 10.89
CA MET A 38 7.33 11.93 10.92
C MET A 38 6.23 12.18 11.95
N HIS A 39 6.57 12.68 13.14
CA HIS A 39 5.60 12.99 14.17
C HIS A 39 4.56 13.99 13.68
N ASP A 40 5.02 15.10 13.12
CA ASP A 40 4.15 16.16 12.62
C ASP A 40 3.31 15.68 11.42
N LEU A 41 3.91 14.92 10.49
CA LEU A 41 3.22 14.43 9.29
C LEU A 41 2.11 13.45 9.62
N PHE A 42 2.41 12.41 10.42
CA PHE A 42 1.43 11.40 10.82
C PHE A 42 0.36 11.96 11.78
N GLY A 43 0.71 12.94 12.61
CA GLY A 43 -0.25 13.63 13.48
C GLY A 43 -1.23 14.55 12.75
N THR A 44 -0.93 14.96 11.51
CA THR A 44 -1.72 15.99 10.79
C THR A 44 -2.78 15.41 9.86
N HIS A 45 -2.61 14.19 9.33
CA HIS A 45 -3.49 13.62 8.31
C HIS A 45 -4.06 12.25 8.69
N LYS A 46 -5.39 12.11 8.62
CA LYS A 46 -6.12 10.98 9.22
C LYS A 46 -5.95 9.62 8.52
N LYS A 47 -5.45 9.60 7.29
CA LYS A 47 -5.37 8.38 6.45
C LYS A 47 -4.00 8.28 5.78
N LEU A 48 -2.98 8.01 6.57
CA LEU A 48 -1.64 7.77 6.08
C LEU A 48 -1.23 6.31 6.27
N VAL A 49 -0.67 5.71 5.22
CA VAL A 49 -0.02 4.41 5.25
C VAL A 49 1.48 4.64 5.46
N ALA A 50 2.04 4.08 6.53
CA ALA A 50 3.47 4.04 6.76
C ALA A 50 4.07 2.83 6.03
N THR A 51 4.94 3.07 5.05
CA THR A 51 5.66 2.02 4.32
C THR A 51 7.16 2.28 4.41
N TYR A 52 7.93 1.31 4.91
CA TYR A 52 9.39 1.37 4.95
C TYR A 52 9.94 0.09 4.32
N ARG A 53 10.13 0.12 2.98
CA ARG A 53 10.61 -1.06 2.24
C ARG A 53 12.02 -1.46 2.71
N PRO A 54 12.31 -2.77 2.80
CA PRO A 54 13.63 -3.27 3.20
C PRO A 54 14.72 -2.91 2.18
N GLY A 55 15.98 -2.96 2.60
CA GLY A 55 17.15 -2.81 1.74
C GLY A 55 17.78 -1.41 1.68
N THR A 56 17.09 -0.37 2.17
CA THR A 56 17.65 0.99 2.27
C THR A 56 18.34 1.27 3.60
N VAL A 57 17.84 0.65 4.68
CA VAL A 57 18.39 0.72 6.04
C VAL A 57 18.36 -0.67 6.69
N GLY A 58 19.05 -0.83 7.82
CA GLY A 58 19.00 -2.07 8.61
C GLY A 58 17.63 -2.28 9.27
N GLU A 59 17.27 -3.55 9.54
CA GLU A 59 15.95 -3.94 10.06
C GLU A 59 15.60 -3.26 11.39
N ASP A 60 16.57 -3.02 12.28
CA ASP A 60 16.32 -2.32 13.55
C ASP A 60 15.87 -0.87 13.33
N VAL A 61 16.51 -0.16 12.39
CA VAL A 61 16.15 1.22 12.02
C VAL A 61 14.79 1.23 11.32
N ARG A 62 14.57 0.28 10.42
CA ARG A 62 13.31 0.10 9.70
C ARG A 62 12.15 -0.10 10.67
N LYS A 63 12.30 -1.03 11.62
CA LYS A 63 11.31 -1.33 12.66
C LYS A 63 11.04 -0.11 13.54
N ALA A 64 12.09 0.54 14.03
CA ALA A 64 11.96 1.74 14.86
C ALA A 64 11.24 2.87 14.13
N GLY A 65 11.49 3.06 12.83
CA GLY A 65 10.78 4.02 12.00
C GLY A 65 9.30 3.69 11.85
N LEU A 66 8.96 2.43 11.57
CA LEU A 66 7.56 1.99 11.47
C LEU A 66 6.81 2.13 12.80
N ILE A 67 7.43 1.76 13.93
CA ILE A 67 6.87 1.96 15.27
C ILE A 67 6.61 3.44 15.53
N HIS A 68 7.60 4.30 15.25
CA HIS A 68 7.46 5.75 15.45
C HIS A 68 6.32 6.34 14.59
N ALA A 69 6.15 5.87 13.36
CA ALA A 69 5.03 6.28 12.50
C ALA A 69 3.68 5.84 13.07
N ILE A 70 3.58 4.60 13.58
CA ILE A 70 2.38 4.08 14.24
C ILE A 70 2.03 4.94 15.46
N GLU A 71 2.98 5.15 16.36
CA GLU A 71 2.81 5.94 17.59
C GLU A 71 2.46 7.40 17.30
N SER A 72 2.90 7.92 16.15
CA SER A 72 2.58 9.27 15.69
C SER A 72 1.23 9.41 14.98
N GLY A 73 0.46 8.32 14.84
CA GLY A 73 -0.90 8.36 14.31
C GLY A 73 -1.10 7.84 12.89
N ALA A 74 -0.18 7.02 12.36
CA ALA A 74 -0.41 6.33 11.10
C ALA A 74 -1.72 5.52 11.14
N ALA A 75 -2.53 5.63 10.09
CA ALA A 75 -3.78 4.90 9.97
C ALA A 75 -3.55 3.44 9.54
N TYR A 76 -2.48 3.22 8.76
CA TYR A 76 -2.05 1.89 8.33
C TYR A 76 -0.54 1.75 8.41
N VAL A 77 -0.07 0.52 8.59
CA VAL A 77 1.34 0.14 8.45
C VAL A 77 1.47 -1.00 7.43
N ASP A 78 2.35 -0.85 6.44
CA ASP A 78 2.66 -1.88 5.44
C ASP A 78 3.90 -2.67 5.88
N ILE A 79 3.73 -4.00 5.98
CA ILE A 79 4.75 -4.95 6.43
C ILE A 79 4.86 -6.06 5.38
N GLU A 80 6.07 -6.31 4.88
CA GLU A 80 6.30 -7.37 3.89
C GLU A 80 6.08 -8.74 4.51
N ILE A 81 5.40 -9.62 3.78
CA ILE A 81 5.13 -10.99 4.21
C ILE A 81 6.43 -11.78 4.45
N GLU A 82 7.49 -11.45 3.71
CA GLU A 82 8.83 -12.03 3.80
C GLU A 82 9.62 -11.56 5.04
N SER A 83 9.15 -10.54 5.76
CA SER A 83 9.82 -10.08 7.00
C SER A 83 9.81 -11.16 8.07
N ASP A 84 10.76 -11.14 9.01
CA ASP A 84 10.81 -12.14 10.09
C ASP A 84 9.52 -12.21 10.92
N ILE A 85 9.18 -13.40 11.42
CA ILE A 85 7.95 -13.63 12.19
C ILE A 85 7.91 -12.74 13.44
N SER A 86 9.04 -12.55 14.14
CA SER A 86 9.14 -11.67 15.30
C SER A 86 8.88 -10.22 14.94
N PHE A 87 9.45 -9.76 13.82
CA PHE A 87 9.25 -8.41 13.28
C PHE A 87 7.77 -8.15 12.99
N LYS A 88 7.11 -9.06 12.26
CA LYS A 88 5.68 -8.95 11.94
C LYS A 88 4.81 -8.90 13.20
N LYS A 89 5.04 -9.84 14.14
CA LYS A 89 4.25 -9.92 15.39
C LYS A 89 4.35 -8.65 16.23
N GLU A 90 5.56 -8.12 16.39
CA GLU A 90 5.80 -6.90 17.17
C GLU A 90 5.07 -5.69 16.56
N LEU A 91 5.22 -5.47 15.25
CA LEU A 91 4.55 -4.36 14.57
C LEU A 91 3.03 -4.47 14.58
N ILE A 92 2.47 -5.67 14.38
CA ILE A 92 1.02 -5.89 14.44
C ILE A 92 0.49 -5.61 15.86
N GLU A 93 1.23 -6.00 16.91
CA GLU A 93 0.85 -5.71 18.29
C GLU A 93 0.86 -4.20 18.57
N VAL A 94 1.91 -3.49 18.15
CA VAL A 94 2.03 -2.03 18.30
C VAL A 94 0.94 -1.32 17.51
N ALA A 95 0.66 -1.75 16.27
CA ALA A 95 -0.39 -1.19 15.42
C ALA A 95 -1.77 -1.31 16.08
N ARG A 96 -2.10 -2.50 16.60
CA ARG A 96 -3.36 -2.75 17.32
C ARG A 96 -3.51 -1.85 18.56
N LYS A 97 -2.44 -1.63 19.33
CA LYS A 97 -2.45 -0.75 20.51
C LYS A 97 -2.73 0.72 20.17
N HIS A 98 -2.39 1.15 18.96
CA HIS A 98 -2.52 2.53 18.51
C HIS A 98 -3.65 2.76 17.49
N SER A 99 -4.57 1.80 17.34
CA SER A 99 -5.66 1.88 16.35
C SER A 99 -5.18 2.07 14.91
N CYS A 100 -4.00 1.55 14.59
CA CYS A 100 -3.43 1.50 13.25
C CYS A 100 -3.72 0.12 12.64
N ALA A 101 -4.19 0.08 11.39
CA ALA A 101 -4.48 -1.16 10.70
C ALA A 101 -3.22 -1.74 10.04
N SER A 102 -2.97 -3.03 10.26
CA SER A 102 -1.84 -3.74 9.69
C SER A 102 -2.14 -4.24 8.26
N ILE A 103 -1.22 -3.96 7.34
CA ILE A 103 -1.23 -4.49 5.98
C ILE A 103 -0.06 -5.47 5.87
N ILE A 104 -0.35 -6.76 5.63
CA ILE A 104 0.69 -7.70 5.19
C ILE A 104 0.72 -7.70 3.67
N SER A 105 1.87 -7.34 3.10
CA SER A 105 2.03 -7.16 1.65
C SER A 105 2.97 -8.19 1.02
N TYR A 106 2.58 -8.67 -0.15
CA TYR A 106 3.38 -9.53 -1.01
C TYR A 106 3.62 -8.84 -2.35
N HIS A 107 4.86 -8.91 -2.83
CA HIS A 107 5.26 -8.30 -4.10
C HIS A 107 5.97 -9.33 -4.99
N ASN A 108 5.54 -9.45 -6.23
CA ASN A 108 6.25 -10.25 -7.23
C ASN A 108 6.48 -9.42 -8.50
N PHE A 109 7.72 -8.95 -8.69
CA PHE A 109 8.08 -8.09 -9.81
C PHE A 109 8.30 -8.85 -11.13
N GLU A 110 8.24 -10.19 -11.12
CA GLU A 110 8.55 -11.01 -12.27
C GLU A 110 7.31 -11.63 -12.92
N PHE A 111 6.34 -12.09 -12.15
CA PHE A 111 5.15 -12.77 -12.67
C PHE A 111 3.97 -12.70 -11.69
N THR A 112 2.80 -13.13 -12.17
CA THR A 112 1.60 -13.30 -11.36
C THR A 112 1.37 -14.79 -11.09
N PRO A 113 1.40 -15.25 -9.82
CA PRO A 113 1.03 -16.63 -9.48
C PRO A 113 -0.42 -16.94 -9.85
N GLY A 114 -0.72 -18.22 -10.10
CA GLY A 114 -2.10 -18.66 -10.32
C GLY A 114 -3.00 -18.43 -9.10
N ALA A 115 -4.31 -18.35 -9.33
CA ALA A 115 -5.30 -17.98 -8.31
C ALA A 115 -5.20 -18.78 -7.00
N GLN A 116 -4.93 -20.09 -7.06
CA GLN A 116 -4.79 -20.91 -5.85
C GLN A 116 -3.57 -20.50 -5.01
N VAL A 117 -2.46 -20.13 -5.64
CA VAL A 117 -1.26 -19.66 -4.92
C VAL A 117 -1.53 -18.28 -4.32
N LEU A 118 -2.23 -17.41 -5.04
CA LEU A 118 -2.67 -16.11 -4.52
C LEU A 118 -3.54 -16.29 -3.27
N GLU A 119 -4.51 -17.21 -3.28
CA GLU A 119 -5.35 -17.52 -2.11
C GLU A 119 -4.50 -18.02 -0.93
N ASN A 120 -3.50 -18.86 -1.18
CA ASN A 120 -2.59 -19.33 -0.12
C ASN A 120 -1.78 -18.18 0.50
N ILE A 121 -1.28 -17.24 -0.32
CA ILE A 121 -0.60 -16.02 0.16
C ILE A 121 -1.56 -15.18 1.01
N ILE A 122 -2.83 -15.09 0.61
CA ILE A 122 -3.85 -14.37 1.37
C ILE A 122 -4.10 -15.05 2.73
N GLU A 123 -4.27 -16.37 2.75
CA GLU A 123 -4.41 -17.11 4.02
C GLU A 123 -3.19 -16.92 4.92
N GLU A 124 -1.99 -17.00 4.35
CA GLU A 124 -0.75 -16.79 5.09
C GLU A 124 -0.70 -15.40 5.72
N GLY A 125 -1.01 -14.34 4.96
CA GLY A 125 -1.06 -12.98 5.46
C GLY A 125 -2.02 -12.82 6.64
N PHE A 126 -3.24 -13.34 6.53
CA PHE A 126 -4.22 -13.31 7.63
C PHE A 126 -3.80 -14.18 8.82
N SER A 127 -3.09 -15.29 8.60
CA SER A 127 -2.59 -16.14 9.68
C SER A 127 -1.58 -15.42 10.60
N TYR A 128 -0.88 -14.40 10.09
CA TYR A 128 -0.03 -13.53 10.90
C TYR A 128 -0.80 -12.47 11.71
N GLY A 129 -2.12 -12.33 11.48
CA GLY A 129 -2.97 -11.36 12.18
C GLY A 129 -3.16 -10.03 11.44
N ALA A 130 -2.95 -10.01 10.12
CA ALA A 130 -3.18 -8.84 9.29
C ALA A 130 -4.64 -8.36 9.33
N ASP A 131 -4.84 -7.05 9.28
CA ASP A 131 -6.17 -6.47 9.03
C ASP A 131 -6.50 -6.46 7.54
N ILE A 132 -5.48 -6.31 6.70
CA ILE A 132 -5.55 -6.25 5.23
C ILE A 132 -4.41 -7.09 4.64
N VAL A 133 -4.69 -7.86 3.60
CA VAL A 133 -3.63 -8.44 2.75
C VAL A 133 -3.51 -7.68 1.44
N LYS A 134 -2.29 -7.28 1.09
CA LYS A 134 -1.95 -6.58 -0.15
C LYS A 134 -1.13 -7.49 -1.06
N ILE A 135 -1.49 -7.57 -2.34
CA ILE A 135 -0.73 -8.30 -3.34
C ILE A 135 -0.50 -7.39 -4.54
N ALA A 136 0.77 -7.24 -4.94
CA ALA A 136 1.14 -6.55 -6.16
C ALA A 136 2.07 -7.43 -7.00
N THR A 137 1.61 -7.87 -8.17
CA THR A 137 2.39 -8.78 -9.04
C THR A 137 2.51 -8.27 -10.47
N TYR A 138 3.57 -8.64 -11.18
CA TYR A 138 3.77 -8.20 -12.56
C TYR A 138 2.90 -8.98 -13.54
N VAL A 139 2.11 -8.27 -14.34
CA VAL A 139 1.12 -8.86 -15.26
C VAL A 139 1.74 -9.03 -16.65
N LYS A 140 1.71 -10.25 -17.16
CA LYS A 140 2.20 -10.62 -18.50
C LYS A 140 1.04 -11.01 -19.44
N THR A 141 -0.07 -11.49 -18.90
CA THR A 141 -1.23 -11.97 -19.68
C THR A 141 -2.56 -11.48 -19.12
N GLU A 142 -3.63 -11.69 -19.87
CA GLU A 142 -5.00 -11.41 -19.47
C GLU A 142 -5.49 -12.40 -18.40
N ASP A 143 -4.97 -13.63 -18.43
CA ASP A 143 -5.22 -14.65 -17.40
C ASP A 143 -4.64 -14.23 -16.04
N ASP A 144 -3.49 -13.55 -16.02
CA ASP A 144 -2.92 -12.97 -14.79
C ASP A 144 -3.88 -11.95 -14.17
N ASN A 145 -4.48 -11.07 -15.00
CA ASN A 145 -5.49 -10.11 -14.54
C ASN A 145 -6.73 -10.83 -13.98
N ALA A 146 -7.21 -11.87 -14.66
CA ALA A 146 -8.34 -12.66 -14.20
C ALA A 146 -8.04 -13.34 -12.86
N ALA A 147 -6.83 -13.90 -12.68
CA ALA A 147 -6.38 -14.50 -11.44
C ALA A 147 -6.40 -13.49 -10.29
N LEU A 148 -5.81 -12.30 -10.49
CA LEU A 148 -5.79 -11.22 -9.50
C LEU A 148 -7.18 -10.71 -9.12
N MET A 149 -8.11 -10.60 -10.08
CA MET A 149 -9.47 -10.15 -9.79
C MET A 149 -10.31 -11.25 -9.11
N SER A 150 -10.03 -12.53 -9.39
CA SER A 150 -10.83 -13.64 -8.89
C SER A 150 -10.79 -13.82 -7.36
N VAL A 151 -9.72 -13.39 -6.69
CA VAL A 151 -9.54 -13.59 -5.23
C VAL A 151 -10.47 -12.71 -4.38
N TYR A 152 -11.04 -11.65 -4.97
CA TYR A 152 -11.99 -10.78 -4.27
C TYR A 152 -13.33 -11.47 -3.96
N LYS A 153 -13.62 -12.64 -4.57
CA LYS A 153 -14.85 -13.42 -4.34
C LYS A 153 -15.10 -13.76 -2.86
N ASN A 154 -14.05 -13.86 -2.05
CA ASN A 154 -14.11 -14.26 -0.65
C ASN A 154 -14.47 -13.10 0.32
N LYS A 155 -14.72 -11.89 -0.20
CA LYS A 155 -15.14 -10.69 0.57
C LYS A 155 -14.26 -10.37 1.79
N ARG A 156 -12.96 -10.67 1.71
CA ARG A 156 -11.97 -10.26 2.72
C ARG A 156 -11.46 -8.85 2.44
N ARG A 157 -10.86 -8.21 3.45
CA ARG A 157 -10.21 -6.91 3.29
C ARG A 157 -8.90 -7.08 2.53
N LEU A 158 -8.92 -6.77 1.24
CA LEU A 158 -7.81 -7.02 0.33
C LEU A 158 -7.43 -5.76 -0.45
N VAL A 159 -6.16 -5.67 -0.85
CA VAL A 159 -5.68 -4.70 -1.84
C VAL A 159 -4.79 -5.44 -2.84
N VAL A 160 -5.42 -5.98 -3.88
CA VAL A 160 -4.80 -6.84 -4.91
C VAL A 160 -4.86 -6.13 -6.26
N PHE A 161 -3.70 -5.95 -6.90
CA PHE A 161 -3.59 -5.33 -8.23
C PHE A 161 -2.31 -5.76 -8.96
N GLY A 162 -2.30 -5.54 -10.26
CA GLY A 162 -1.21 -5.82 -11.17
C GLY A 162 -0.27 -4.64 -11.40
N MET A 163 1.01 -4.93 -11.53
CA MET A 163 2.06 -4.02 -12.00
C MET A 163 2.26 -4.16 -13.51
N GLY A 164 2.82 -3.09 -14.11
CA GLY A 164 3.05 -2.99 -15.55
C GLY A 164 1.79 -2.57 -16.32
N ASP A 165 1.97 -2.22 -17.59
CA ASP A 165 0.91 -1.62 -18.41
C ASP A 165 -0.29 -2.56 -18.59
N LYS A 166 -0.05 -3.87 -18.70
CA LYS A 166 -1.11 -4.87 -18.80
C LYS A 166 -1.94 -5.00 -17.52
N GLY A 167 -1.38 -4.61 -16.37
CA GLY A 167 -2.04 -4.69 -15.06
C GLY A 167 -2.96 -3.51 -14.75
N LEU A 168 -2.96 -2.44 -15.56
CA LEU A 168 -3.69 -1.19 -15.30
C LEU A 168 -5.18 -1.42 -14.99
N ILE A 169 -5.83 -2.36 -15.68
CA ILE A 169 -7.24 -2.66 -15.48
C ILE A 169 -7.57 -3.09 -14.05
N THR A 170 -6.68 -3.85 -13.41
CA THR A 170 -6.88 -4.32 -12.03
C THR A 170 -6.74 -3.18 -11.02
N ARG A 171 -5.87 -2.19 -11.27
CA ARG A 171 -5.74 -0.99 -10.43
C ARG A 171 -7.01 -0.14 -10.47
N ILE A 172 -7.62 -0.05 -11.65
CA ILE A 172 -8.90 0.66 -11.83
C ILE A 172 -10.00 -0.12 -11.13
N ALA A 173 -10.15 -1.42 -11.40
CA ALA A 173 -11.27 -2.23 -10.94
C ALA A 173 -11.24 -2.56 -9.44
N ALA A 174 -10.07 -2.59 -8.79
CA ALA A 174 -9.90 -3.08 -7.42
C ALA A 174 -10.94 -2.52 -6.42
N PRO A 175 -11.23 -1.20 -6.35
CA PRO A 175 -12.24 -0.70 -5.42
C PRO A 175 -13.66 -1.21 -5.67
N TRP A 176 -14.06 -1.43 -6.93
CA TRP A 176 -15.37 -2.04 -7.24
C TRP A 176 -15.44 -3.52 -6.90
N LEU A 177 -14.28 -4.20 -6.86
CA LEU A 177 -14.19 -5.61 -6.44
C LEU A 177 -14.14 -5.76 -4.91
N GLY A 178 -14.09 -4.66 -4.16
CA GLY A 178 -14.12 -4.66 -2.69
C GLY A 178 -12.82 -4.22 -2.02
N ALA A 179 -11.83 -3.75 -2.78
CA ALA A 179 -10.63 -3.16 -2.19
C ALA A 179 -10.94 -1.83 -1.50
N GLU A 180 -10.36 -1.63 -0.32
CA GLU A 180 -10.54 -0.39 0.44
C GLU A 180 -9.92 0.82 -0.30
N PHE A 181 -8.80 0.59 -0.98
CA PHE A 181 -8.17 1.56 -1.85
C PHE A 181 -7.36 0.88 -2.97
N THR A 182 -6.99 1.68 -3.97
CA THR A 182 -5.97 1.35 -4.97
C THR A 182 -4.84 2.38 -4.89
N PHE A 183 -3.69 2.07 -5.48
CA PHE A 183 -2.51 2.93 -5.44
C PHE A 183 -2.34 3.74 -6.71
N ALA A 184 -2.10 5.04 -6.54
CA ALA A 184 -1.81 6.02 -7.58
C ALA A 184 -0.52 6.79 -7.27
N CYS A 185 0.00 7.51 -8.26
CA CYS A 185 1.08 8.48 -8.09
C CYS A 185 0.53 9.92 -8.07
N VAL A 186 1.32 10.87 -7.56
CA VAL A 186 0.97 12.31 -7.57
C VAL A 186 0.81 12.77 -9.01
N ASP A 187 1.82 12.50 -9.83
CA ASP A 187 1.85 12.75 -11.27
C ASP A 187 2.61 11.65 -11.99
N ASP A 188 2.60 11.68 -13.33
CA ASP A 188 3.24 10.64 -14.15
C ASP A 188 4.76 10.53 -13.93
N LYS A 189 5.41 11.55 -13.35
CA LYS A 189 6.86 11.57 -13.06
C LYS A 189 7.18 11.03 -11.67
N SER A 190 6.20 10.95 -10.78
CA SER A 190 6.36 10.52 -9.40
C SER A 190 6.01 9.05 -9.17
N ALA A 191 5.92 8.25 -10.23
CA ALA A 191 5.56 6.83 -10.12
C ALA A 191 6.63 6.04 -9.34
N THR A 192 6.21 5.34 -8.29
CA THR A 192 7.06 4.49 -7.43
C THR A 192 6.98 3.01 -7.80
N ALA A 193 6.11 2.63 -8.73
CA ALA A 193 5.96 1.26 -9.24
C ALA A 193 5.49 1.25 -10.71
N PRO A 194 5.85 0.22 -11.51
CA PRO A 194 5.41 0.10 -12.90
C PRO A 194 3.87 0.08 -13.04
N GLY A 195 3.36 0.87 -13.98
CA GLY A 195 1.93 0.98 -14.27
C GLY A 195 1.13 1.79 -13.24
N GLN A 196 1.76 2.63 -12.40
CA GLN A 196 1.00 3.57 -11.57
C GLN A 196 0.33 4.64 -12.44
N ILE A 197 -0.96 4.86 -12.18
CA ILE A 197 -1.78 5.90 -12.82
C ILE A 197 -1.74 7.12 -11.89
N SER A 198 -1.63 8.33 -12.44
CA SER A 198 -1.71 9.55 -11.63
C SER A 198 -3.10 9.71 -11.02
N HIS A 199 -3.16 10.31 -9.83
CA HIS A 199 -4.41 10.55 -9.11
C HIS A 199 -5.46 11.25 -9.99
N GLU A 200 -5.05 12.26 -10.75
CA GLU A 200 -5.93 13.00 -11.66
C GLU A 200 -6.56 12.09 -12.73
N LYS A 201 -5.76 11.25 -13.41
CA LYS A 201 -6.25 10.33 -14.43
C LYS A 201 -7.21 9.30 -13.84
N LEU A 202 -6.85 8.72 -12.70
CA LEU A 202 -7.69 7.72 -12.05
C LEU A 202 -9.01 8.31 -11.57
N THR A 203 -8.99 9.53 -11.02
CA THR A 203 -10.20 10.28 -10.65
C THR A 203 -11.11 10.51 -11.85
N LYS A 204 -10.57 10.95 -12.99
CA LYS A 204 -11.35 11.11 -14.23
C LYS A 204 -12.00 9.82 -14.70
N ILE A 205 -11.28 8.68 -14.61
CA ILE A 205 -11.84 7.37 -14.94
C ILE A 205 -12.99 7.04 -13.98
N TYR A 206 -12.81 7.29 -12.68
CA TYR A 206 -13.82 6.99 -11.66
C TYR A 206 -15.05 7.87 -11.84
N ASP A 207 -14.89 9.15 -12.16
CA ASP A 207 -15.98 10.07 -12.48
C ASP A 207 -16.78 9.63 -13.72
N LEU A 208 -16.12 9.01 -14.70
CA LEU A 208 -16.80 8.48 -15.89
C LEU A 208 -17.62 7.21 -15.57
N ILE A 209 -17.08 6.32 -14.72
CA ILE A 209 -17.75 5.07 -14.33
C ILE A 209 -18.91 5.35 -13.34
N ASN A 210 -18.71 6.29 -12.41
CA ASN A 210 -19.67 6.62 -11.36
C ASN A 210 -20.79 7.55 -11.82
N LYS A 211 -20.84 7.95 -13.10
CA LYS A 211 -22.01 8.64 -13.67
C LYS A 211 -23.21 7.68 -13.73
N GLN A 212 -23.88 7.54 -12.60
CA GLN A 212 -25.27 7.10 -12.44
C GLN A 212 -25.98 8.05 -11.47
#